data_AF-A0A7T5RFM7-F1
#
_entry.id   AF-A0A7T5RFM7-F1
#
_cell.length_a   1.000
_cell.length_b   1.000
_cell.length_c   1.000
_cell.angle_alpha   90.00
_cell.angle_beta   90.00
_cell.angle_gamma   90.00
#
_symmetry.space_group_name_H-M   'P 1'
#
loop_
_entity.id
_entity.type
_entity.pdbx_description
1 polymer ?
#
loop_
_entity_poly.entity_id
_entity_poly.type
_entity_poly.pdbx_seq_one_letter_code
_entity_poly.pdbx_strand_id
1 'polypeptide(L)'
;MNDQGSLKRYLVIVADRQHGRFFTIFMGTFEDQGEWVEDKDVPQRIKAEGFRVAKIGRHIIEHLHKHLKHVGDEALNYLVKRRIKGINGVILGSHQELLSSLKKSLPPKLKNKVVGEFVADWHLSIGDLTEKANEVLRYN
;
A
#
# COMPACT_ATOMS: atom_id res chain seq x y z
N MET A 1 -2.19 27.11 14.65
CA MET A 1 -1.02 26.47 15.28
C MET A 1 -0.03 26.18 14.17
N ASN A 2 1.09 26.89 14.18
CA ASN A 2 2.16 26.75 13.19
C ASN A 2 2.91 25.44 13.48
N ASP A 3 2.53 24.36 12.79
CA ASP A 3 3.40 23.19 12.72
C ASP A 3 4.60 23.61 11.86
N GLN A 4 5.69 24.02 12.52
CA GLN A 4 6.96 24.21 11.84
C GLN A 4 7.29 22.88 11.16
N GLY A 5 7.18 22.88 9.83
CA GLY A 5 7.21 21.70 8.98
C GLY A 5 8.29 20.73 9.41
N SER A 6 7.88 19.74 10.19
CA SER A 6 8.77 18.65 10.54
C SER A 6 9.25 18.05 9.23
N LEU A 7 10.57 17.88 9.06
CA LEU A 7 11.22 17.25 7.89
C LEU A 7 10.88 15.75 7.83
N LYS A 8 9.60 15.42 7.98
CA LYS A 8 9.06 14.07 8.03
C LYS A 8 8.70 13.65 6.63
N ARG A 9 9.20 12.49 6.27
CA ARG A 9 8.87 11.80 5.03
C ARG A 9 8.09 10.53 5.36
N TYR A 10 6.97 10.36 4.69
CA TYR A 10 6.12 9.18 4.82
C TYR A 10 6.07 8.45 3.49
N LEU A 11 6.18 7.13 3.54
CA LEU A 11 5.88 6.27 2.39
C LEU A 11 4.39 5.95 2.41
N VAL A 12 3.69 6.23 1.31
CA VAL A 12 2.31 5.80 1.11
C VAL A 12 2.33 4.57 0.22
N ILE A 13 1.61 3.52 0.62
CA ILE A 13 1.44 2.29 -0.16
C ILE A 13 -0.05 2.05 -0.31
N VAL A 14 -0.55 2.13 -1.54
CA VAL A 14 -1.95 1.84 -1.89
C VAL A 14 -1.97 0.55 -2.68
N ALA A 15 -2.79 -0.43 -2.29
CA ALA A 15 -2.89 -1.68 -3.03
C ALA A 15 -4.32 -2.20 -3.09
N ASP A 16 -4.66 -2.88 -4.17
CA ASP A 16 -5.87 -3.69 -4.27
C ASP A 16 -5.51 -5.17 -4.48
N ARG A 17 -6.34 -5.93 -5.20
CA ARG A 17 -6.08 -7.34 -5.46
C ARG A 17 -5.09 -7.58 -6.60
N GLN A 18 -4.82 -6.58 -7.44
CA GLN A 18 -4.07 -6.71 -8.70
C GLN A 18 -3.05 -5.58 -8.90
N HIS A 19 -3.20 -4.46 -8.23
CA HIS A 19 -2.43 -3.25 -8.41
C HIS A 19 -1.82 -2.82 -7.08
N GLY A 20 -0.60 -2.32 -7.14
CA GLY A 20 0.03 -1.57 -6.07
C GLY A 20 0.53 -0.24 -6.59
N ARG A 21 0.44 0.80 -5.77
CA ARG A 21 0.95 2.14 -6.03
C ARG A 21 1.68 2.63 -4.79
N PHE A 22 2.84 3.26 -4.97
CA PHE A 22 3.62 3.79 -3.87
C PHE A 22 4.29 5.10 -4.25
N PHE A 23 4.33 6.02 -3.29
CA PHE A 23 4.90 7.36 -3.43
C PHE A 23 5.30 7.88 -2.05
N THR A 24 6.13 8.91 -1.99
CA THR A 24 6.45 9.59 -0.72
C THR A 24 5.73 10.92 -0.57
N ILE A 25 5.32 11.20 0.67
CA ILE A 25 4.87 12.51 1.12
C ILE A 25 5.98 13.13 1.95
N PHE A 26 6.35 14.36 1.61
CA PHE A 26 7.28 15.19 2.37
C PHE A 26 6.66 16.56 2.61
N MET A 27 6.64 16.99 3.88
CA MET A 27 6.00 18.25 4.29
C MET A 27 4.55 18.38 3.78
N GLY A 28 3.79 17.27 3.82
CA GLY A 28 2.39 17.23 3.39
C GLY A 28 2.15 17.24 1.88
N THR A 29 3.21 17.25 1.07
CA THR A 29 3.12 17.24 -0.39
C THR A 29 3.75 15.95 -0.95
N PHE A 30 3.21 15.41 -2.03
CA PHE A 30 3.85 14.27 -2.71
C PHE A 30 5.17 14.71 -3.39
N GLU A 31 6.21 13.86 -3.34
CA GLU A 31 7.51 14.19 -3.95
C GLU A 31 7.61 13.80 -5.44
N ASP A 32 6.77 12.86 -5.93
CA ASP A 32 6.75 12.41 -7.32
C ASP A 32 5.38 11.86 -7.78
N GLN A 33 5.25 11.48 -9.05
CA GLN A 33 4.01 10.92 -9.63
C GLN A 33 3.60 9.54 -9.06
N GLY A 34 4.43 8.96 -8.19
CA GLY A 34 4.35 7.58 -7.73
C GLY A 34 4.87 6.57 -8.74
N GLU A 35 5.24 5.41 -8.22
CA GLU A 35 5.47 4.20 -9.00
C GLU A 35 4.34 3.20 -8.70
N TRP A 36 4.17 2.24 -9.59
CA TRP A 36 3.07 1.28 -9.54
C TRP A 36 3.47 -0.07 -10.13
N VAL A 37 2.76 -1.09 -9.70
CA VAL A 37 2.91 -2.48 -10.14
C VAL A 37 1.52 -3.05 -10.43
N GLU A 38 1.44 -3.95 -11.40
CA GLU A 38 0.22 -4.66 -11.78
C GLU A 38 0.56 -6.15 -11.92
N ASP A 39 -0.14 -7.00 -11.19
CA ASP A 39 -0.08 -8.46 -11.29
C ASP A 39 -1.40 -8.98 -11.85
N LYS A 40 -1.40 -9.36 -13.13
CA LYS A 40 -2.58 -9.90 -13.84
C LYS A 40 -2.99 -11.30 -13.38
N ASP A 41 -2.15 -11.94 -12.56
CA ASP A 41 -2.29 -13.34 -12.14
C ASP A 41 -3.10 -13.52 -10.85
N VAL A 42 -3.82 -12.51 -10.37
CA VAL A 42 -4.78 -12.68 -9.27
C VAL A 42 -6.18 -12.92 -9.83
N PRO A 43 -6.61 -14.19 -10.03
CA PRO A 43 -7.92 -14.46 -10.59
C PRO A 43 -9.04 -13.84 -9.75
N GLN A 44 -9.98 -13.18 -10.43
CA GLN A 44 -11.23 -12.72 -9.81
C GLN A 44 -11.99 -13.93 -9.24
N ARG A 45 -12.73 -13.74 -8.14
CA ARG A 45 -13.49 -14.81 -7.49
C ARG A 45 -14.38 -15.51 -8.52
N ILE A 46 -14.06 -16.75 -8.85
CA ILE A 46 -14.87 -17.60 -9.72
C ILE A 46 -15.96 -18.25 -8.87
N LYS A 47 -17.24 -18.15 -9.27
CA LYS A 47 -18.30 -19.00 -8.72
C LYS A 47 -18.03 -20.43 -9.16
N ALA A 48 -17.52 -21.25 -8.24
CA ALA A 48 -17.40 -22.68 -8.43
C ALA A 48 -18.31 -23.39 -7.41
N GLU A 49 -18.75 -24.60 -7.73
CA GLU A 49 -19.51 -25.47 -6.81
C GLU A 49 -18.69 -26.74 -6.49
N GLY A 50 -18.85 -27.28 -5.27
CA GLY A 50 -18.23 -28.54 -4.82
C GLY A 50 -16.78 -28.47 -4.34
N PHE A 51 -16.10 -29.61 -4.21
CA PHE A 51 -14.72 -29.75 -3.67
C PHE A 51 -13.66 -28.90 -4.40
N ARG A 52 -13.93 -28.48 -5.64
CA ARG A 52 -13.05 -27.58 -6.41
C ARG A 52 -13.00 -26.16 -5.84
N VAL A 53 -14.03 -25.72 -5.12
CA VAL A 53 -14.12 -24.40 -4.46
C VAL A 53 -13.00 -24.20 -3.44
N ALA A 54 -12.72 -25.21 -2.63
CA ALA A 54 -11.71 -25.13 -1.58
C ALA A 54 -10.27 -25.06 -2.15
N LYS A 55 -10.03 -25.66 -3.32
CA LYS A 55 -8.73 -25.59 -4.02
C LYS A 55 -8.57 -24.26 -4.75
N ILE A 56 -9.62 -23.81 -5.46
CA ILE A 56 -9.64 -22.52 -6.14
C ILE A 56 -9.49 -21.37 -5.14
N GLY A 57 -10.19 -21.41 -4.01
CA GLY A 57 -10.08 -20.41 -2.93
C GLY A 57 -8.67 -20.35 -2.34
N ARG A 58 -8.02 -21.49 -2.11
CA ARG A 58 -6.62 -21.54 -1.64
C ARG A 58 -5.66 -20.92 -2.64
N HIS A 59 -5.80 -21.24 -3.93
CA HIS A 59 -4.98 -20.62 -4.97
C HIS A 59 -5.20 -19.10 -5.05
N ILE A 60 -6.45 -18.62 -4.98
CA ILE A 60 -6.75 -17.18 -4.98
C ILE A 60 -6.09 -16.47 -3.78
N ILE A 61 -6.13 -17.07 -2.58
CA ILE A 61 -5.49 -16.51 -1.38
C ILE A 61 -3.97 -16.49 -1.53
N GLU A 62 -3.39 -17.56 -2.09
CA GLU A 62 -1.95 -17.65 -2.33
C GLU A 62 -1.48 -16.58 -3.33
N HIS A 63 -2.20 -16.41 -4.45
CA HIS A 63 -1.92 -15.38 -5.44
C HIS A 63 -2.04 -13.97 -4.84
N LEU A 64 -3.09 -13.72 -4.06
CA LEU A 64 -3.23 -12.45 -3.36
C LEU A 64 -2.07 -12.19 -2.38
N HIS A 65 -1.67 -13.20 -1.61
CA HIS A 65 -0.55 -13.06 -0.68
C HIS A 65 0.78 -12.78 -1.40
N LYS A 66 1.02 -13.45 -2.53
CA LYS A 66 2.19 -13.19 -3.39
C LYS A 66 2.17 -11.77 -3.94
N HIS A 67 1.02 -11.31 -4.45
CA HIS A 67 0.84 -9.94 -4.94
C HIS A 67 1.12 -8.91 -3.84
N LEU A 68 0.48 -9.00 -2.68
CA LEU A 68 0.66 -8.03 -1.60
C LEU A 68 2.10 -8.01 -1.07
N LYS A 69 2.77 -9.17 -1.07
CA LYS A 69 4.20 -9.25 -0.77
C LYS A 69 5.04 -8.53 -1.83
N HIS A 70 4.77 -8.80 -3.11
CA HIS A 70 5.43 -8.15 -4.24
C HIS A 70 5.30 -6.62 -4.19
N VAL A 71 4.10 -6.10 -3.88
CA VAL A 71 3.86 -4.67 -3.66
C VAL A 71 4.75 -4.12 -2.54
N GLY A 72 4.85 -4.83 -1.42
CA GLY A 72 5.71 -4.41 -0.30
C GLY A 72 7.20 -4.43 -0.64
N ASP A 73 7.64 -5.42 -1.41
CA ASP A 73 9.03 -5.54 -1.88
C ASP A 73 9.35 -4.41 -2.89
N GLU A 74 8.45 -4.11 -3.83
CA GLU A 74 8.63 -3.02 -4.79
C GLU A 74 8.57 -1.64 -4.15
N ALA A 75 7.74 -1.44 -3.12
CA ALA A 75 7.75 -0.22 -2.33
C ALA A 75 9.09 -0.01 -1.60
N LEU A 76 9.74 -1.09 -1.14
CA LEU A 76 11.09 -1.01 -0.58
C LEU A 76 12.13 -0.71 -1.67
N ASN A 77 12.02 -1.36 -2.83
CA ASN A 77 12.90 -1.12 -3.98
C ASN A 77 12.80 0.32 -4.47
N TYR A 78 11.60 0.91 -4.47
CA TYR A 78 11.36 2.31 -4.79
C TYR A 78 12.17 3.26 -3.88
N LEU A 79 12.14 3.05 -2.56
CA LEU A 79 12.95 3.85 -1.63
C LEU A 79 14.45 3.75 -1.95
N VAL A 80 14.92 2.55 -2.31
CA VAL A 80 16.33 2.31 -2.68
C VAL A 80 16.69 3.00 -4.01
N LYS A 81 15.88 2.80 -5.06
CA LYS A 81 16.05 3.41 -6.39
C LYS A 81 16.11 4.94 -6.30
N ARG A 82 15.22 5.53 -5.51
CA ARG A 82 15.13 6.98 -5.29
C ARG A 82 16.14 7.52 -4.26
N ARG A 83 16.99 6.66 -3.69
CA ARG A 83 17.98 7.01 -2.64
C ARG A 83 17.33 7.72 -1.44
N ILE A 84 16.08 7.40 -1.14
CA ILE A 84 15.33 7.98 -0.03
C ILE A 84 15.85 7.36 1.27
N LYS A 85 16.61 8.14 2.03
CA LYS A 85 17.16 7.73 3.32
C LYS A 85 16.23 8.20 4.43
N GLY A 86 15.70 7.25 5.19
CA GLY A 86 14.88 7.54 6.36
C GLY A 86 13.46 7.97 5.99
N ILE A 87 12.50 7.11 6.29
CA ILE A 87 11.08 7.47 6.39
C ILE A 87 10.67 7.43 7.87
N ASN A 88 9.82 8.36 8.24
CA ASN A 88 9.25 8.53 9.58
C ASN A 88 8.04 7.62 9.79
N GLY A 89 7.40 7.17 8.71
CA GLY A 89 6.30 6.23 8.79
C GLY A 89 5.88 5.71 7.42
N VAL A 90 5.04 4.69 7.48
CA VAL A 90 4.34 4.09 6.34
C VAL A 90 2.84 4.27 6.55
N ILE A 91 2.14 4.71 5.52
CA ILE A 91 0.69 4.85 5.51
C ILE A 91 0.15 3.86 4.47
N LEU A 92 -0.86 3.07 4.85
CA LEU A 92 -1.45 2.07 3.98
C LEU A 92 -2.82 2.51 3.46
N GLY A 93 -3.03 2.40 2.15
CA GLY A 93 -4.32 2.59 1.50
C GLY A 93 -4.79 1.27 0.87
N SER A 94 -6.03 0.87 1.10
CA SER A 94 -6.62 -0.29 0.42
C SER A 94 -8.14 -0.32 0.62
N HIS A 95 -8.81 -1.31 0.05
CA HIS A 95 -10.14 -1.69 0.52
C HIS A 95 -10.07 -2.24 1.94
N GLN A 96 -11.14 -2.03 2.72
CA GLN A 96 -11.18 -2.37 4.15
C GLN A 96 -10.78 -3.82 4.43
N GLU A 97 -11.23 -4.76 3.59
CA GLU A 97 -10.95 -6.19 3.74
C GLU A 97 -9.50 -6.59 3.42
N LEU A 98 -8.75 -5.74 2.73
CA LEU A 98 -7.38 -6.01 2.29
C LEU A 98 -6.31 -5.35 3.16
N LEU A 99 -6.64 -4.29 3.91
CA LEU A 99 -5.69 -3.55 4.77
C LEU A 99 -4.91 -4.47 5.72
N SER A 100 -5.60 -5.36 6.44
CA SER A 100 -4.93 -6.28 7.36
C SER A 100 -3.99 -7.25 6.64
N SER A 101 -4.35 -7.67 5.43
CA SER A 101 -3.52 -8.59 4.62
C SER A 101 -2.30 -7.85 4.09
N LEU A 102 -2.48 -6.65 3.55
CA LEU A 102 -1.41 -5.79 3.05
C LEU A 102 -0.36 -5.54 4.15
N LYS A 103 -0.81 -5.10 5.34
CA LYS A 103 0.09 -4.88 6.49
C LYS A 103 0.86 -6.13 6.91
N LYS A 104 0.23 -7.31 6.86
CA LYS A 104 0.88 -8.58 7.22
C LYS A 104 1.93 -9.00 6.19
N SER A 105 1.69 -8.71 4.91
CA SER A 105 2.57 -9.05 3.79
C SER A 105 3.76 -8.11 3.60
N LEU A 106 3.75 -6.93 4.23
CA LEU A 106 4.86 -5.99 4.17
C LEU A 106 6.16 -6.58 4.72
N PRO A 107 7.32 -6.23 4.12
CA PRO A 107 8.63 -6.47 4.71
C PRO A 107 8.72 -5.91 6.13
N PRO A 108 9.39 -6.59 7.08
CA PRO A 108 9.48 -6.14 8.48
C PRO A 108 9.92 -4.68 8.66
N LYS A 109 10.83 -4.20 7.79
CA LYS A 109 11.33 -2.82 7.79
C LYS A 109 10.24 -1.76 7.56
N LEU A 110 9.23 -2.09 6.74
CA LEU A 110 8.09 -1.21 6.46
C LEU A 110 6.97 -1.44 7.48
N LYS A 111 6.67 -2.70 7.78
CA LYS A 111 5.62 -3.10 8.70
C LYS A 111 5.77 -2.45 10.09
N ASN A 112 6.98 -2.42 10.63
CA ASN A 112 7.26 -1.82 11.94
C ASN A 112 7.19 -0.29 11.95
N LYS A 113 7.00 0.34 10.79
CA LYS A 113 6.87 1.78 10.62
C LYS A 113 5.46 2.21 10.21
N VAL A 114 4.49 1.29 10.18
CA VAL A 114 3.12 1.64 9.82
C VAL A 114 2.54 2.56 10.90
N VAL A 115 2.23 3.80 10.50
CA VAL A 115 1.68 4.83 11.38
C VAL A 115 0.18 5.05 11.18
N GLY A 116 -0.39 4.50 10.10
CA GLY A 116 -1.82 4.57 9.88
C GLY A 116 -2.28 3.90 8.60
N GLU A 117 -3.59 3.84 8.44
CA GLU A 117 -4.29 3.08 7.41
C GLU A 117 -5.51 3.91 6.97
N PHE A 118 -5.89 3.84 5.70
CA PHE A 118 -7.08 4.48 5.16
C PHE A 118 -7.74 3.64 4.07
N VAL A 119 -9.04 3.87 3.86
CA VAL A 119 -9.79 3.21 2.79
C VAL A 119 -9.64 4.01 1.48
N ALA A 120 -9.16 3.34 0.45
CA ALA A 120 -8.97 3.91 -0.88
C ALA A 120 -8.92 2.85 -1.99
N ASP A 121 -9.30 3.28 -3.19
CA ASP A 121 -9.07 2.57 -4.45
C ASP A 121 -7.75 3.04 -5.07
N TRP A 122 -7.06 2.17 -5.81
CA TRP A 122 -5.80 2.51 -6.45
C TRP A 122 -5.97 3.52 -7.60
N HIS A 123 -7.16 3.58 -8.22
CA HIS A 123 -7.47 4.53 -9.29
C HIS A 123 -7.61 5.98 -8.82
N LEU A 124 -7.68 6.23 -7.51
CA LEU A 124 -7.73 7.59 -6.99
C LEU A 124 -6.53 8.40 -7.46
N SER A 125 -6.76 9.69 -7.72
CA SER A 125 -5.69 10.57 -8.14
C SER A 125 -4.63 10.67 -7.04
N ILE A 126 -3.39 11.00 -7.40
CA ILE A 126 -2.35 11.19 -6.39
C ILE A 126 -2.71 12.32 -5.41
N GLY A 127 -3.45 13.33 -5.87
CA GLY A 127 -3.98 14.40 -5.02
C GLY A 127 -4.92 13.86 -3.94
N ASP A 128 -5.91 13.07 -4.33
CA ASP A 128 -6.88 12.47 -3.40
C ASP A 128 -6.21 11.49 -2.43
N LEU A 129 -5.25 10.70 -2.92
CA LEU A 129 -4.47 9.78 -2.08
C LEU A 129 -3.59 10.55 -1.09
N THR A 130 -3.03 11.68 -1.50
CA THR A 130 -2.21 12.56 -0.64
C THR A 130 -3.09 13.22 0.42
N GLU A 131 -4.28 13.69 0.07
CA GLU A 131 -5.24 14.28 1.01
C GLU A 131 -5.63 13.26 2.08
N LYS A 132 -6.07 12.06 1.68
CA LYS A 132 -6.40 10.97 2.60
C LYS A 132 -5.23 10.58 3.51
N ALA A 133 -4.02 10.50 2.96
CA ALA A 133 -2.83 10.19 3.76
C ALA A 133 -2.52 11.32 4.77
N ASN A 134 -2.70 12.58 4.38
CA ASN A 134 -2.54 13.72 5.29
C ASN A 134 -3.61 13.75 6.38
N GLU A 135 -4.85 13.34 6.11
CA GLU A 135 -5.87 13.17 7.15
C GLU A 135 -5.39 12.18 8.21
N VAL A 136 -4.86 11.02 7.80
CA VAL A 136 -4.29 10.03 8.73
C VAL A 136 -3.18 10.63 9.60
N LEU A 137 -2.33 11.49 9.02
CA LEU A 137 -1.25 12.15 9.74
C LEU A 137 -1.71 13.24 10.72
N ARG A 138 -2.90 13.82 10.53
CA ARG A 138 -3.46 14.83 11.45
C ARG A 138 -4.05 14.21 12.71
N TYR A 139 -4.50 12.95 12.62
CA TYR A 139 -5.18 12.24 13.71
C TYR A 139 -4.28 11.28 14.49
N ASN A 140 -2.99 11.18 14.16
CA ASN A 140 -1.97 10.37 14.86
C ASN A 140 -0.84 11.25 15.41
#